data_AF-A0A8B6F5D2-F1
#
_entry.id   AF-A0A8B6F5D2-F1
#
_cell.length_a   1.000
_cell.length_b   1.000
_cell.length_c   1.000
_cell.angle_alpha   90.00
_cell.angle_beta   90.00
_cell.angle_gamma   90.00
#
_symmetry.space_group_name_H-M   'P 1'
#
loop_
_entity.id
_entity.type
_entity.pdbx_description
1 polymer ?
#
loop_
_entity_poly.entity_id
_entity_poly.type
_entity_poly.pdbx_seq_one_letter_code
_entity_poly.pdbx_strand_id
1 'polypeptide(L)'
;MVEGTLEKGESRQTEEAMETDSVCYCGKGRNLGAVELQCSVCMKWYHADCIGCYLGQCIPFMTNYQFSCKSCGQNGAESFVRKQAGFPQICCTAIANLMCQARARGDNDGSFCKDK
;
A
#
# COMPACT_ATOMS: atom_id res chain seq x y z
N MET A 1 -19.26 -33.66 45.94
CA MET A 1 -18.20 -32.90 45.25
C MET A 1 -18.89 -32.02 44.24
N VAL A 2 -19.14 -30.77 44.62
CA VAL A 2 -19.52 -29.68 43.71
C VAL A 2 -18.25 -29.01 43.21
N GLU A 3 -18.42 -28.14 42.21
CA GLU A 3 -17.44 -27.29 41.51
C GLU A 3 -16.91 -27.93 40.21
N GLY A 4 -16.93 -27.26 39.07
CA GLY A 4 -17.21 -25.85 38.82
C GLY A 4 -17.12 -25.57 37.33
N THR A 5 -17.82 -24.52 36.95
CA THR A 5 -18.17 -24.04 35.62
C THR A 5 -16.97 -23.75 34.70
N LEU A 6 -17.24 -23.94 33.41
CA LEU A 6 -16.64 -23.27 32.25
C LEU A 6 -16.07 -21.87 32.56
N GLU A 7 -14.78 -21.65 32.37
CA GLU A 7 -14.21 -20.30 32.27
C GLU A 7 -13.69 -20.07 30.86
N LYS A 8 -14.49 -19.32 30.09
CA LYS A 8 -14.08 -18.64 28.86
C LYS A 8 -13.12 -17.52 29.24
N GLY A 9 -11.84 -17.67 28.88
CA GLY A 9 -10.89 -16.56 28.86
C GLY A 9 -11.02 -15.77 27.57
N GLU A 10 -11.99 -14.86 27.51
CA GLU A 10 -12.05 -13.81 26.48
C GLU A 10 -11.53 -12.49 27.05
N SER A 11 -10.84 -11.76 26.15
CA SER A 11 -10.54 -10.32 26.18
C SER A 11 -9.31 -9.92 27.03
N ARG A 12 -8.38 -9.09 26.55
CA ARG A 12 -8.47 -8.01 25.58
C ARG A 12 -7.10 -7.87 24.87
N GLN A 13 -7.01 -8.17 23.58
CA GLN A 13 -6.03 -7.46 22.77
C GLN A 13 -6.64 -6.06 22.58
N THR A 14 -6.02 -5.08 23.21
CA THR A 14 -6.22 -3.68 22.88
C THR A 14 -5.89 -3.52 21.41
N GLU A 15 -6.91 -3.44 20.57
CA GLU A 15 -6.82 -2.74 19.30
C GLU A 15 -6.48 -1.30 19.68
N GLU A 16 -5.19 -1.03 19.90
CA GLU A 16 -4.66 0.31 19.84
C GLU A 16 -5.09 0.82 18.47
N ALA A 17 -6.11 1.68 18.48
CA ALA A 17 -6.55 2.43 17.33
C ALA A 17 -5.33 3.21 16.84
N MET A 18 -4.58 2.58 15.95
CA MET A 18 -3.47 3.18 15.24
C MET A 18 -4.07 4.39 14.57
N GLU A 19 -3.71 5.56 15.11
CA GLU A 19 -4.20 6.86 14.71
C GLU A 19 -4.26 6.87 13.19
N THR A 20 -5.49 6.92 12.66
CA THR A 20 -5.76 6.81 11.24
C THR A 20 -5.32 8.11 10.60
N ASP A 21 -4.00 8.30 10.51
CA ASP A 21 -3.40 9.40 9.80
C ASP A 21 -3.90 9.26 8.36
N SER A 22 -4.88 10.10 8.02
CA SER A 22 -5.56 10.10 6.74
C SER A 22 -4.55 9.91 5.61
N VAL A 23 -4.74 8.82 4.87
CA VAL A 23 -3.67 8.30 4.02
C VAL A 23 -3.66 9.04 2.68
N CYS A 24 -4.85 9.30 2.10
CA CYS A 24 -5.08 9.96 0.81
C CYS A 24 -6.00 11.20 0.91
N TYR A 25 -6.07 12.05 -0.12
CA TYR A 25 -6.96 13.23 -0.20
C TYR A 25 -8.45 12.92 0.04
N CYS A 26 -8.89 11.72 -0.34
CA CYS A 26 -10.27 11.29 -0.16
C CYS A 26 -10.60 10.84 1.26
N GLY A 27 -9.64 10.89 2.20
CA GLY A 27 -9.78 10.45 3.58
C GLY A 27 -9.84 8.93 3.76
N LYS A 28 -9.85 8.15 2.67
CA LYS A 28 -9.85 6.69 2.72
C LYS A 28 -8.44 6.14 2.94
N GLY A 29 -8.38 4.94 3.52
CA GLY A 29 -7.14 4.18 3.69
C GLY A 29 -6.60 3.62 2.39
N ARG A 30 -5.56 2.80 2.50
CA ARG A 30 -4.87 2.15 1.37
C ARG A 30 -5.78 1.22 0.58
N ASN A 31 -5.59 1.16 -0.72
CA ASN A 31 -6.15 0.17 -1.63
C ASN A 31 -5.03 -0.70 -2.23
N LEU A 32 -4.59 -1.70 -1.46
CA LEU A 32 -3.52 -2.62 -1.89
C LEU A 32 -3.94 -3.37 -3.16
N GLY A 33 -3.07 -3.34 -4.17
CA GLY A 33 -3.35 -3.92 -5.49
C GLY A 33 -3.89 -2.92 -6.52
N ALA A 34 -4.27 -1.71 -6.11
CA ALA A 34 -4.45 -0.58 -7.01
C ALA A 34 -3.16 0.25 -7.13
N VAL A 35 -3.12 1.17 -8.09
CA VAL A 35 -1.99 2.11 -8.21
C VAL A 35 -2.13 3.17 -7.13
N GLU A 36 -1.12 3.24 -6.27
CA GLU A 36 -0.98 4.24 -5.21
C GLU A 36 0.44 4.77 -5.19
N LEU A 37 0.62 6.06 -4.89
CA LEU A 37 1.90 6.73 -4.84
C LEU A 37 2.16 7.32 -3.45
N GLN A 38 3.34 7.08 -2.91
CA GLN A 38 3.81 7.68 -1.68
C GLN A 38 4.47 9.03 -1.97
N CYS A 39 4.09 10.06 -1.23
CA CYS A 39 4.75 11.35 -1.33
C CYS A 39 6.17 11.28 -0.75
N SER A 40 7.16 11.75 -1.50
CA SER A 40 8.57 11.74 -1.09
C SER A 40 8.92 12.76 0.01
N VAL A 41 7.94 13.54 0.48
CA VAL A 41 8.12 14.54 1.54
C VAL A 41 7.39 14.12 2.82
N CYS A 42 6.06 13.95 2.77
CA CYS A 42 5.25 13.61 3.94
C CYS A 42 5.04 12.11 4.16
N MET A 43 5.52 11.24 3.25
CA MET A 43 5.40 9.78 3.32
C MET A 43 3.96 9.23 3.33
N LYS A 44 2.94 10.08 3.13
CA LYS A 44 1.52 9.68 2.96
C LYS A 44 1.27 9.07 1.58
N TRP A 45 0.22 8.27 1.45
CA TRP A 45 -0.08 7.48 0.24
C TRP A 45 -1.34 7.94 -0.47
N TYR A 46 -1.23 8.21 -1.76
CA TYR A 46 -2.29 8.80 -2.56
C TYR A 46 -2.71 7.83 -3.66
N HIS A 47 -4.01 7.55 -3.76
CA HIS A 47 -4.55 6.76 -4.87
C HIS A 47 -4.32 7.49 -6.20
N ALA A 48 -4.00 6.75 -7.26
CA ALA A 48 -3.84 7.32 -8.59
C ALA A 48 -5.06 8.14 -9.03
N ASP A 49 -6.28 7.66 -8.73
CA ASP A 49 -7.54 8.34 -9.08
C ASP A 49 -7.77 9.65 -8.30
N CYS A 50 -7.04 9.87 -7.20
CA CYS A 50 -7.12 11.09 -6.40
C CYS A 50 -6.06 12.14 -6.80
N ILE A 51 -5.11 11.77 -7.66
CA ILE A 51 -4.03 12.63 -8.12
C ILE A 51 -4.45 13.30 -9.43
N GLY A 52 -4.30 14.62 -9.50
CA GLY A 52 -4.70 15.43 -10.66
C GLY A 52 -3.63 15.59 -11.74
N CYS A 53 -2.36 15.29 -11.44
CA CYS A 53 -1.29 15.32 -12.45
C CYS A 53 -1.28 14.04 -13.32
N TYR A 54 -0.75 14.14 -14.55
CA TYR A 54 -0.68 13.01 -15.47
C TYR A 54 0.36 11.97 -15.01
N LEU A 55 -0.11 10.74 -14.72
CA LEU A 55 0.74 9.64 -14.27
C LEU A 55 1.20 8.70 -15.40
N GLY A 56 0.48 8.69 -16.53
CA GLY A 56 0.63 7.68 -17.58
C GLY A 56 0.28 6.27 -17.10
N GLN A 57 0.82 5.24 -17.79
CA GLN A 57 0.61 3.85 -17.39
C GLN A 57 1.47 3.49 -16.18
N CYS A 58 0.82 3.26 -15.04
CA CYS A 58 1.45 2.84 -13.79
C CYS A 58 0.95 1.44 -13.40
N ILE A 59 1.75 0.75 -12.59
CA ILE A 59 1.39 -0.55 -12.01
C ILE A 59 1.42 -0.46 -10.49
N PRO A 60 0.61 -1.26 -9.78
CA PRO A 60 0.68 -1.35 -8.32
C PRO A 60 2.10 -1.71 -7.87
N PHE A 61 2.48 -1.26 -6.67
CA PHE A 61 3.78 -1.55 -6.05
C PHE A 61 5.02 -1.10 -6.86
N MET A 62 4.86 -0.21 -7.85
CA MET A 62 6.01 0.45 -8.45
C MET A 62 6.75 1.29 -7.41
N THR A 63 8.08 1.43 -7.53
CA THR A 63 8.92 2.22 -6.61
C THR A 63 9.88 3.16 -7.34
N ASN A 64 9.96 3.06 -8.65
CA ASN A 64 10.81 3.84 -9.54
C ASN A 64 10.17 5.19 -9.91
N TYR A 65 9.75 5.98 -8.93
CA TYR A 65 9.19 7.31 -9.16
C TYR A 65 9.58 8.28 -8.06
N GLN A 66 9.23 9.56 -8.27
CA GLN A 66 9.20 10.58 -7.25
C GLN A 66 7.90 11.36 -7.38
N PHE A 67 7.13 11.43 -6.30
CA PHE A 67 5.83 12.08 -6.25
C PHE A 67 5.80 13.13 -5.13
N SER A 68 5.31 14.32 -5.43
CA SER A 68 4.99 15.37 -4.46
C SER A 68 3.49 15.66 -4.48
N CYS A 69 2.87 15.60 -3.29
CA CYS A 69 1.46 15.83 -3.10
C CYS A 69 1.17 17.35 -3.06
N LYS A 70 -0.08 17.78 -3.26
CA LYS A 70 -0.53 19.19 -3.16
C LYS A 70 0.01 19.93 -1.93
N SER A 71 -0.01 19.32 -0.75
CA SER A 71 0.45 19.96 0.49
C SER A 71 1.96 20.16 0.57
N CYS A 72 2.74 19.36 -0.17
CA CYS A 72 4.20 19.41 -0.16
C CYS A 72 4.81 20.04 -1.41
N GLY A 73 4.03 20.14 -2.50
CA GLY A 73 4.43 20.76 -3.74
C GLY A 73 4.48 22.29 -3.66
N GLN A 74 5.32 22.89 -4.49
CA GLN A 74 5.39 24.35 -4.62
C GLN A 74 4.04 24.87 -5.13
N ASN A 75 3.49 25.90 -4.47
CA ASN A 75 2.23 26.55 -4.82
C ASN A 75 1.01 25.59 -4.89
N GLY A 76 1.02 24.47 -4.16
CA GLY A 76 -0.09 23.53 -4.15
C GLY A 76 -0.14 22.57 -5.35
N ALA A 77 0.89 22.59 -6.21
CA ALA A 77 0.93 21.78 -7.42
C ALA A 77 1.51 20.38 -7.15
N GLU A 78 0.85 19.35 -7.67
CA GLU A 78 1.37 17.98 -7.66
C GLU A 78 2.48 17.82 -8.71
N SER A 79 3.47 17.00 -8.40
CA SER A 79 4.50 16.62 -9.37
C SER A 79 4.77 15.12 -9.33
N PHE A 80 4.93 14.52 -10.50
CA PHE A 80 5.23 13.12 -10.66
C PHE A 80 6.33 12.95 -11.72
N VAL A 81 7.39 12.24 -11.34
CA VAL A 81 8.50 11.92 -12.24
C VAL A 81 8.78 10.43 -12.15
N ARG A 82 8.70 9.76 -13.30
CA ARG A 82 9.09 8.36 -13.42
C ARG A 82 10.60 8.26 -13.63
N LYS A 83 11.23 7.32 -12.92
CA LYS A 83 12.64 6.99 -13.07
C LYS A 83 12.76 5.63 -13.77
N GLN A 84 13.87 5.40 -14.47
CA GLN A 84 14.14 4.08 -15.03
C GLN A 84 14.33 3.09 -13.88
N ALA A 85 13.60 1.98 -13.91
CA ALA A 85 13.72 0.95 -12.89
C ALA A 85 15.00 0.14 -13.11
N GLY A 86 15.78 -0.04 -12.06
CA GLY A 86 16.86 -1.04 -12.05
C GLY A 86 16.28 -2.45 -11.94
N PHE A 87 17.06 -3.45 -12.34
CA PHE A 87 16.64 -4.86 -12.27
C PHE A 87 16.09 -5.29 -10.88
N PRO A 88 16.70 -4.92 -9.74
CA PRO A 88 16.14 -5.26 -8.43
C PRO A 88 14.75 -4.68 -8.20
N GLN A 89 14.51 -3.44 -8.62
CA GLN A 89 13.20 -2.79 -8.48
C GLN A 89 12.14 -3.49 -9.34
N ILE A 90 12.51 -3.89 -10.56
CA ILE A 90 11.64 -4.68 -11.43
C ILE A 90 11.24 -5.99 -10.74
N CYS A 91 12.21 -6.73 -10.19
CA CYS A 91 11.94 -7.97 -9.47
C CYS A 91 11.05 -7.75 -8.24
N CYS A 92 11.32 -6.73 -7.43
CA CYS A 92 10.51 -6.42 -6.26
C CYS A 92 9.07 -6.06 -6.65
N THR A 93 8.88 -5.23 -7.66
CA THR A 93 7.53 -4.87 -8.13
C THR A 93 6.80 -6.09 -8.72
N ALA A 94 7.49 -6.95 -9.48
CA ALA A 94 6.89 -8.17 -10.02
C ALA A 94 6.43 -9.11 -8.89
N ILE A 95 7.32 -9.42 -7.93
CA ILE A 95 7.01 -10.30 -6.80
C ILE A 95 5.88 -9.70 -5.94
N ALA A 96 5.92 -8.40 -5.65
CA ALA A 96 4.87 -7.74 -4.86
C ALA A 96 3.48 -7.86 -5.53
N ASN A 97 3.40 -7.69 -6.86
CA ASN A 97 2.16 -7.88 -7.60
C ASN A 97 1.68 -9.34 -7.57
N LEU A 98 2.59 -10.31 -7.75
CA LEU A 98 2.27 -11.73 -7.68
C LEU A 98 1.77 -12.13 -6.28
N MET A 99 2.44 -11.69 -5.22
CA MET A 99 2.03 -11.92 -3.83
C MET A 99 0.66 -11.30 -3.53
N CYS A 100 0.39 -10.09 -4.00
CA CYS A 100 -0.90 -9.44 -3.79
C CYS A 100 -2.02 -10.25 -4.47
N GLN A 101 -1.79 -10.74 -5.69
CA GLN A 101 -2.75 -11.58 -6.41
C GLN A 101 -2.94 -12.96 -5.76
N ALA A 102 -1.87 -13.60 -5.30
CA ALA A 102 -1.93 -14.87 -4.59
C ALA A 102 -2.78 -14.76 -3.31
N ARG A 103 -2.53 -13.73 -2.51
CA ARG A 103 -3.33 -13.43 -1.30
C ARG A 103 -4.80 -13.18 -1.63
N ALA A 104 -5.09 -12.44 -2.71
CA ALA A 104 -6.47 -12.22 -3.15
C ALA A 104 -7.19 -13.51 -3.58
N ARG A 105 -6.45 -14.55 -3.99
CA ARG A 105 -6.98 -15.89 -4.31
C ARG A 105 -7.08 -16.82 -3.10
N GLY A 106 -6.61 -16.39 -1.92
CA GLY A 106 -6.52 -17.21 -0.72
C GLY A 106 -5.29 -18.13 -0.67
N ASP A 107 -4.34 -17.94 -1.59
CA ASP A 107 -3.07 -18.65 -1.57
C ASP A 107 -2.08 -17.95 -0.63
N ASN A 108 -1.47 -18.74 0.25
CA ASN A 108 -0.47 -18.26 1.21
C ASN A 108 0.95 -18.71 0.83
N ASP A 109 1.14 -19.36 -0.32
CA ASP A 109 2.45 -19.66 -0.85
C ASP A 109 3.14 -18.35 -1.29
N GLY A 110 4.32 -18.11 -0.73
CA GLY A 110 5.16 -16.95 -1.04
C GLY A 110 6.17 -17.19 -2.15
N SER A 111 6.14 -18.37 -2.78
CA SER A 111 7.08 -18.78 -3.83
C SER A 111 6.47 -18.64 -5.23
N PHE A 112 7.28 -18.18 -6.19
CA PHE A 112 6.85 -17.95 -7.57
C PHE A 112 7.88 -18.51 -8.55
N CYS A 113 7.41 -19.07 -9.65
CA CYS A 113 8.27 -19.53 -10.73
C CYS A 113 8.78 -18.33 -11.52
N LYS A 114 10.07 -18.34 -11.89
CA LYS A 114 10.65 -17.29 -12.74
C LYS A 114 10.16 -17.35 -14.18
N ASP A 115 9.84 -18.55 -14.67
CA ASP A 115 9.57 -18.84 -16.08
C ASP A 115 8.08 -19.02 -16.41
N LYS A 116 7.18 -18.90 -15.42
CA LYS A 116 5.72 -19.03 -15.57
C LYS A 116 5.03 -17.80 -15.03
#